data_AF-A0A9D2XKN6-F1
#
_entry.id   AF-A0A9D2XKN6-F1
#
_cell.length_a   1.000
_cell.length_b   1.000
_cell.length_c   1.000
_cell.angle_alpha   90.00
_cell.angle_beta   90.00
_cell.angle_gamma   90.00
#
_symmetry.space_group_name_H-M   'P 1'
#
loop_
_entity.id
_entity.type
_entity.pdbx_description
1 polymer ?
#
loop_
_entity_poly.entity_id
_entity_poly.type
_entity_poly.pdbx_seq_one_letter_code
_entity_poly.pdbx_strand_id
1 'polypeptide(L)'
;MHFLFHNVPARREDFTKLTGSSLFPLPFCGHRWVENLPVAERAIEVWPKLNDYVKAVHRKELPNPGTSSFDTIQAANEDPLISAKLQFFMAISRTFSPFLKKCQTDEPVLPFLCSDLTELLMSLLRRFIQRELLQDITPLQLAKLDTNDQKNWVNVSHVDIGLGAESAIKALQSKPNNRVGDLTALEFRKDCIRCLSSIVKKVQEKSPLKYPTVRQIACLDPSIVSRDPEWCKGKMKSLVQRFLQDKQLTGGISAGDAAVQQFDSFLSLHGKSEELLSFKPMEQRLDVFLRDALNQTYPELWSFLQRLLLLSHGQATVARGFSVNREVEACNIKEETVEAHRLVCDQVRACGGVLKVPLTKELLASVASARTRYRIYLEEERQKREGAMRGLK
;
A
#
# COMPACT_ATOMS: atom_id res chain seq x y z
N MET A 1 10.52 -15.48 4.88
CA MET A 1 11.18 -16.00 3.65
C MET A 1 12.51 -15.28 3.35
N HIS A 2 12.54 -13.99 2.98
CA HIS A 2 13.77 -13.27 2.57
C HIS A 2 14.94 -13.40 3.57
N PHE A 3 14.69 -13.19 4.86
CA PHE A 3 15.73 -13.26 5.90
C PHE A 3 16.39 -14.63 6.07
N LEU A 4 15.83 -15.72 5.51
CA LEU A 4 16.51 -17.01 5.47
C LEU A 4 17.73 -16.97 4.53
N PHE A 5 17.68 -16.20 3.45
CA PHE A 5 18.74 -16.16 2.43
C PHE A 5 19.51 -14.85 2.39
N HIS A 6 19.04 -13.83 3.12
CA HIS A 6 19.68 -12.52 3.18
C HIS A 6 21.06 -12.60 3.85
N ASN A 7 22.10 -12.13 3.16
CA ASN A 7 23.50 -12.12 3.61
C ASN A 7 24.06 -13.48 4.09
N VAL A 8 23.52 -14.60 3.56
CA VAL A 8 24.05 -15.93 3.87
C VAL A 8 24.35 -16.71 2.57
N PRO A 9 25.54 -16.52 1.97
CA PRO A 9 25.92 -17.13 0.71
C PRO A 9 25.83 -18.66 0.70
N ALA A 10 26.28 -19.32 1.79
CA ALA A 10 26.24 -20.78 1.91
C ALA A 10 24.80 -21.34 1.74
N ARG A 11 23.82 -20.75 2.43
CA ARG A 11 22.40 -21.17 2.29
C ARG A 11 21.84 -20.92 0.90
N ARG A 12 22.31 -19.86 0.22
CA ARG A 12 21.91 -19.58 -1.17
C ARG A 12 22.49 -20.62 -2.12
N GLU A 13 23.75 -20.98 -1.92
CA GLU A 13 24.43 -22.02 -2.68
C GLU A 13 23.74 -23.37 -2.49
N ASP A 14 23.46 -23.78 -1.25
CA ASP A 14 22.73 -25.01 -0.92
C ASP A 14 21.35 -25.04 -1.58
N PHE A 15 20.59 -23.94 -1.46
CA PHE A 15 19.27 -23.81 -2.08
C PHE A 15 19.33 -23.91 -3.60
N THR A 16 20.29 -23.23 -4.25
CA THR A 16 20.44 -23.27 -5.70
C THR A 16 20.90 -24.63 -6.20
N LYS A 17 21.82 -25.30 -5.50
CA LYS A 17 22.24 -26.68 -5.82
C LYS A 17 21.08 -27.67 -5.69
N LEU A 18 20.31 -27.58 -4.61
CA LEU A 18 19.19 -28.48 -4.35
C LEU A 18 18.04 -28.30 -5.35
N THR A 19 17.69 -27.05 -5.67
CA THR A 19 16.45 -26.74 -6.40
C THR A 19 16.67 -26.37 -7.87
N GLY A 20 17.93 -26.21 -8.31
CA GLY A 20 18.28 -25.70 -9.64
C GLY A 20 17.90 -24.23 -9.87
N SER A 21 17.45 -23.51 -8.84
CA SER A 21 16.87 -22.18 -8.96
C SER A 21 17.75 -21.11 -8.33
N SER A 22 17.97 -20.02 -9.07
CA SER A 22 18.59 -18.78 -8.57
C SER A 22 17.57 -17.72 -8.13
N LEU A 23 16.28 -18.05 -8.13
CA LEU A 23 15.20 -17.18 -7.67
C LEU A 23 15.04 -17.27 -6.15
N PHE A 24 15.12 -16.11 -5.49
CA PHE A 24 15.01 -15.97 -4.04
C PHE A 24 13.80 -15.11 -3.63
N PRO A 25 13.30 -15.27 -2.39
CA PRO A 25 12.22 -14.43 -1.87
C PRO A 25 12.62 -12.95 -1.78
N LEU A 26 11.66 -12.06 -2.06
CA LEU A 26 11.85 -10.61 -1.95
C LEU A 26 11.60 -10.09 -0.52
N PRO A 27 12.23 -8.97 -0.11
CA PRO A 27 11.95 -8.34 1.17
C PRO A 27 10.52 -7.81 1.23
N PHE A 28 9.81 -8.10 2.32
CA PHE A 28 8.47 -7.57 2.58
C PHE A 28 8.55 -6.34 3.50
N CYS A 29 7.81 -5.29 3.19
CA CYS A 29 7.72 -4.08 4.01
C CYS A 29 6.27 -3.75 4.36
N GLY A 30 5.89 -3.92 5.63
CA GLY A 30 4.52 -3.74 6.11
C GLY A 30 3.92 -2.34 5.91
N HIS A 31 4.75 -1.32 5.69
CA HIS A 31 4.31 0.07 5.47
C HIS A 31 4.38 0.50 3.99
N ARG A 32 5.16 -0.19 3.13
CA ARG A 32 5.28 0.13 1.69
C ARG A 32 4.41 -0.81 0.86
N TRP A 33 3.11 -0.57 0.90
CA TRP A 33 2.12 -1.47 0.29
C TRP A 33 2.26 -1.64 -1.22
N VAL A 34 2.87 -0.67 -1.91
CA VAL A 34 3.08 -0.70 -3.37
C VAL A 34 3.97 -1.88 -3.78
N GLU A 35 4.91 -2.26 -2.91
CA GLU A 35 5.88 -3.34 -3.18
C GLU A 35 5.31 -4.73 -2.83
N ASN A 36 4.13 -4.81 -2.20
CA ASN A 36 3.58 -6.07 -1.69
C ASN A 36 3.22 -7.08 -2.80
N LEU A 37 2.74 -6.61 -3.95
CA LEU A 37 2.30 -7.49 -5.04
C LEU A 37 3.49 -8.31 -5.61
N PRO A 38 4.61 -7.69 -6.04
CA PRO A 38 5.79 -8.44 -6.47
C PRO A 38 6.33 -9.41 -5.41
N VAL A 39 6.26 -9.02 -4.12
CA VAL A 39 6.70 -9.87 -3.01
C VAL A 39 5.81 -11.10 -2.86
N ALA A 40 4.49 -10.94 -2.97
CA ALA A 40 3.53 -12.04 -2.91
C ALA A 40 3.68 -12.98 -4.11
N GLU A 41 3.84 -12.45 -5.32
CA GLU A 41 4.09 -13.22 -6.54
C GLU A 41 5.37 -14.05 -6.41
N ARG A 42 6.47 -13.44 -5.96
CA ARG A 42 7.72 -14.17 -5.72
C ARG A 42 7.57 -15.21 -4.60
N ALA A 43 6.82 -14.91 -3.55
CA ALA A 43 6.60 -15.86 -2.46
C ALA A 43 5.89 -17.13 -2.97
N ILE A 44 4.85 -16.97 -3.80
CA ILE A 44 4.12 -18.08 -4.42
C ILE A 44 5.04 -18.88 -5.36
N GLU A 45 5.82 -18.20 -6.20
CA GLU A 45 6.75 -18.82 -7.15
C GLU A 45 7.84 -19.65 -6.45
N VAL A 46 8.39 -19.13 -5.35
CA VAL A 46 9.49 -19.78 -4.61
C VAL A 46 8.97 -20.85 -3.63
N TRP A 47 7.68 -20.82 -3.27
CA TRP A 47 7.11 -21.70 -2.24
C TRP A 47 7.39 -23.20 -2.44
N PRO A 48 7.20 -23.80 -3.64
CA PRO A 48 7.46 -25.23 -3.84
C PRO A 48 8.93 -25.60 -3.59
N LYS A 49 9.85 -24.76 -4.12
CA LYS A 49 11.31 -24.94 -3.95
C LYS A 49 11.73 -24.78 -2.49
N LEU A 50 11.07 -23.87 -1.77
CA LEU A 50 11.31 -23.67 -0.35
C LEU A 50 10.85 -24.88 0.48
N ASN A 51 9.73 -25.51 0.10
CA ASN A 51 9.28 -26.76 0.72
C ASN A 51 10.32 -27.88 0.53
N ASP A 52 10.90 -28.00 -0.66
CA ASP A 52 11.94 -29.01 -0.91
C ASP A 52 13.22 -28.74 -0.11
N TYR A 53 13.61 -27.46 0.04
CA TYR A 53 14.68 -27.07 0.95
C TYR A 53 14.39 -27.47 2.41
N VAL A 54 13.17 -27.20 2.90
CA VAL A 54 12.77 -27.62 4.26
C VAL A 54 12.83 -29.14 4.40
N LYS A 55 12.34 -29.91 3.42
CA LYS A 55 12.42 -31.38 3.45
C LYS A 55 13.87 -31.88 3.48
N ALA A 56 14.77 -31.30 2.69
CA ALA A 56 16.18 -31.69 2.68
C ALA A 56 16.85 -31.46 4.05
N VAL A 57 16.51 -30.35 4.72
CA VAL A 57 16.95 -30.11 6.10
C VAL A 57 16.40 -31.15 7.07
N HIS A 58 15.11 -31.53 6.95
CA HIS A 58 14.52 -32.59 7.79
C HIS A 58 15.15 -33.96 7.56
N ARG A 59 15.52 -34.28 6.31
CA ARG A 59 16.24 -35.49 5.94
C ARG A 59 17.73 -35.46 6.33
N LYS A 60 18.21 -34.37 6.94
CA LYS A 60 19.61 -34.13 7.31
C LYS A 60 20.58 -34.11 6.11
N GLU A 61 20.06 -33.86 4.90
CA GLU A 61 20.86 -33.64 3.69
C GLU A 61 21.51 -32.26 3.69
N LEU A 62 20.87 -31.28 4.34
CA LEU A 62 21.36 -29.92 4.51
C LEU A 62 21.42 -29.56 6.00
N PRO A 63 22.36 -28.67 6.41
CA PRO A 63 22.45 -28.22 7.79
C PRO A 63 21.19 -27.44 8.20
N ASN A 64 20.72 -27.66 9.43
CA ASN A 64 19.62 -26.88 9.97
C ASN A 64 20.06 -25.42 10.20
N PRO A 65 19.37 -24.43 9.61
CA PRO A 65 19.70 -23.02 9.79
C PRO A 65 19.66 -22.52 11.24
N GLY A 66 18.85 -23.12 12.12
CA GLY A 66 18.71 -22.71 13.53
C GLY A 66 18.30 -21.24 13.71
N THR A 67 17.43 -20.75 12.83
CA THR A 67 16.96 -19.35 12.81
C THR A 67 15.45 -19.27 12.89
N SER A 68 14.93 -18.25 13.60
CA SER A 68 13.48 -17.98 13.67
C SER A 68 12.80 -17.85 12.30
N SER A 69 13.52 -17.36 11.29
CA SER A 69 13.02 -17.27 9.92
C SER A 69 12.80 -18.65 9.28
N PHE A 70 13.63 -19.64 9.63
CA PHE A 70 13.45 -21.03 9.22
C PHE A 70 12.30 -21.67 9.99
N ASP A 71 12.24 -21.49 11.32
CA ASP A 71 11.16 -22.04 12.16
C ASP A 71 9.78 -21.55 11.69
N THR A 72 9.68 -20.28 11.30
CA THR A 72 8.45 -19.70 10.73
C THR A 72 8.07 -20.35 9.39
N ILE A 73 9.05 -20.65 8.53
CA ILE A 73 8.80 -21.31 7.25
C ILE A 73 8.38 -22.76 7.47
N GLN A 74 8.99 -23.45 8.43
CA GLN A 74 8.63 -24.81 8.80
C GLN A 74 7.19 -24.87 9.31
N ALA A 75 6.81 -24.03 10.26
CA ALA A 75 5.43 -23.94 10.75
C ALA A 75 4.44 -23.61 9.63
N ALA A 76 4.80 -22.70 8.71
CA ALA A 76 3.96 -22.38 7.56
C ALA A 76 3.85 -23.54 6.55
N ASN A 77 4.81 -24.47 6.50
CA ASN A 77 4.75 -25.65 5.64
C ASN A 77 3.82 -26.74 6.20
N GLU A 78 3.56 -26.73 7.50
CA GLU A 78 2.58 -27.60 8.17
C GLU A 78 1.14 -27.15 7.93
N ASP A 79 0.92 -25.86 7.64
CA ASP A 79 -0.38 -25.30 7.31
C ASP A 79 -0.81 -25.70 5.88
N PRO A 80 -1.83 -26.55 5.71
CA PRO A 80 -2.28 -26.97 4.39
C PRO A 80 -2.86 -25.82 3.56
N LEU A 81 -3.30 -24.72 4.20
CA LEU A 81 -3.91 -23.57 3.55
C LEU A 81 -2.90 -22.47 3.19
N ILE A 82 -1.61 -22.64 3.46
CA ILE A 82 -0.60 -21.59 3.23
C ILE A 82 -0.60 -21.06 1.79
N SER A 83 -0.72 -21.95 0.81
CA SER A 83 -0.82 -21.56 -0.60
C SER A 83 -2.08 -20.74 -0.87
N ALA A 84 -3.22 -21.13 -0.30
CA ALA A 84 -4.47 -20.37 -0.43
C ALA A 84 -4.36 -18.99 0.25
N LYS A 85 -3.72 -18.90 1.41
CA LYS A 85 -3.44 -17.64 2.11
C LYS A 85 -2.56 -16.69 1.29
N LEU A 86 -1.47 -17.21 0.69
CA LEU A 86 -0.60 -16.41 -0.18
C LEU A 86 -1.33 -15.92 -1.44
N GLN A 87 -2.14 -16.80 -2.06
CA GLN A 87 -2.95 -16.45 -3.23
C GLN A 87 -4.01 -15.41 -2.91
N PHE A 88 -4.70 -15.55 -1.78
CA PHE A 88 -5.65 -14.55 -1.28
C PHE A 88 -4.95 -13.21 -1.05
N PHE A 89 -3.81 -13.20 -0.34
CA PHE A 89 -3.02 -11.98 -0.12
C PHE A 89 -2.58 -11.31 -1.43
N MET A 90 -2.15 -12.10 -2.43
CA MET A 90 -1.82 -11.59 -3.75
C MET A 90 -3.04 -10.97 -4.45
N ALA A 91 -4.21 -11.61 -4.36
CA ALA A 91 -5.45 -11.09 -4.94
C ALA A 91 -5.84 -9.73 -4.34
N ILE A 92 -5.68 -9.55 -3.02
CA ILE A 92 -5.93 -8.26 -2.37
C ILE A 92 -4.87 -7.24 -2.77
N SER A 93 -3.58 -7.61 -2.74
CA SER A 93 -2.48 -6.73 -3.15
C SER A 93 -2.64 -6.21 -4.58
N ARG A 94 -3.16 -7.06 -5.48
CA ARG A 94 -3.46 -6.70 -6.87
C ARG A 94 -4.57 -5.64 -6.97
N THR A 95 -5.58 -5.67 -6.10
CA THR A 95 -6.63 -4.63 -6.03
C THR A 95 -6.08 -3.27 -5.60
N PHE A 96 -5.10 -3.22 -4.69
CA PHE A 96 -4.48 -1.96 -4.25
C PHE A 96 -3.51 -1.37 -5.27
N SER A 97 -2.86 -2.20 -6.10
CA SER A 97 -1.75 -1.78 -6.97
C SER A 97 -2.08 -0.58 -7.88
N PRO A 98 -3.21 -0.53 -8.61
CA PRO A 98 -3.51 0.60 -9.50
C PRO A 98 -3.60 1.93 -8.73
N PHE A 99 -4.37 1.96 -7.64
CA PHE A 99 -4.53 3.14 -6.78
C PHE A 99 -3.19 3.61 -6.23
N LEU A 100 -2.43 2.68 -5.63
CA LEU A 100 -1.17 3.01 -4.99
C LEU A 100 -0.12 3.52 -5.98
N LYS A 101 -0.05 2.97 -7.19
CA LYS A 101 0.86 3.45 -8.25
C LYS A 101 0.45 4.82 -8.78
N LYS A 102 -0.86 5.06 -8.96
CA LYS A 102 -1.38 6.34 -9.45
C LYS A 102 -1.04 7.49 -8.51
N CYS A 103 -1.09 7.28 -7.19
CA CYS A 103 -0.72 8.29 -6.19
C CYS A 103 0.80 8.45 -5.97
N GLN A 104 1.65 7.73 -6.71
CA GLN A 104 3.12 7.87 -6.65
C GLN A 104 3.68 8.81 -7.73
N THR A 105 3.04 9.96 -7.90
CA THR A 105 3.44 10.98 -8.89
C THR A 105 3.53 12.36 -8.23
N ASP A 106 4.20 13.28 -8.90
CA ASP A 106 4.23 14.71 -8.54
C ASP A 106 3.18 15.51 -9.34
N GLU A 107 2.40 14.82 -10.18
CA GLU A 107 1.26 15.39 -10.90
C GLU A 107 0.05 15.63 -9.97
N PRO A 108 -0.81 16.62 -10.26
CA PRO A 108 -1.93 16.98 -9.40
C PRO A 108 -3.08 15.96 -9.53
N VAL A 109 -2.95 14.80 -8.89
CA VAL A 109 -3.96 13.72 -8.98
C VAL A 109 -5.08 13.83 -7.94
N LEU A 110 -5.06 14.86 -7.09
CA LEU A 110 -6.08 15.05 -6.05
C LEU A 110 -7.52 15.14 -6.62
N PRO A 111 -7.79 15.79 -7.77
CA PRO A 111 -9.11 15.77 -8.41
C PRO A 111 -9.67 14.37 -8.68
N PHE A 112 -8.80 13.39 -8.95
CA PHE A 112 -9.19 12.00 -9.21
C PHE A 112 -9.30 11.15 -7.94
N LEU A 113 -8.77 11.62 -6.80
CA LEU A 113 -8.63 10.84 -5.57
C LEU A 113 -9.96 10.31 -5.03
N CYS A 114 -11.03 11.12 -5.11
CA CYS A 114 -12.34 10.69 -4.63
C CYS A 114 -12.86 9.49 -5.43
N SER A 115 -12.79 9.56 -6.77
CA SER A 115 -13.22 8.50 -7.68
C SER A 115 -12.37 7.25 -7.49
N ASP A 116 -11.03 7.40 -7.49
CA ASP A 116 -10.09 6.28 -7.40
C ASP A 116 -10.22 5.54 -6.06
N LEU A 117 -10.35 6.27 -4.95
CA LEU A 117 -10.50 5.67 -3.62
C LEU A 117 -11.88 5.04 -3.42
N THR A 118 -12.92 5.62 -4.03
CA THR A 118 -14.26 5.01 -4.07
C THR A 118 -14.21 3.67 -4.80
N GLU A 119 -13.55 3.60 -5.97
CA GLU A 119 -13.44 2.35 -6.72
C GLU A 119 -12.60 1.31 -5.98
N LEU A 120 -11.50 1.72 -5.32
CA LEU A 120 -10.71 0.82 -4.47
C LEU A 120 -11.57 0.18 -3.36
N LEU A 121 -12.31 1.00 -2.62
CA LEU A 121 -13.18 0.52 -1.53
C LEU A 121 -14.31 -0.36 -2.07
N MET A 122 -14.96 0.04 -3.17
CA MET A 122 -16.01 -0.75 -3.81
C MET A 122 -15.48 -2.11 -4.29
N SER A 123 -14.30 -2.15 -4.91
CA SER A 123 -13.64 -3.38 -5.35
C SER A 123 -13.32 -4.35 -4.20
N LEU A 124 -13.06 -3.84 -2.99
CA LEU A 124 -12.89 -4.67 -1.79
C LEU A 124 -14.23 -5.12 -1.20
N LEU A 125 -15.19 -4.21 -1.08
CA LEU A 125 -16.49 -4.46 -0.46
C LEU A 125 -17.34 -5.43 -1.29
N ARG A 126 -17.35 -5.32 -2.62
CA ARG A 126 -18.07 -6.23 -3.53
C ARG A 126 -17.69 -7.71 -3.36
N ARG A 127 -16.54 -7.99 -2.73
CA ARG A 127 -16.09 -9.37 -2.48
C ARG A 127 -16.85 -10.06 -1.34
N PHE A 128 -17.40 -9.30 -0.39
CA PHE A 128 -17.97 -9.87 0.83
C PHE A 128 -19.22 -9.17 1.37
N ILE A 129 -19.59 -7.99 0.88
CA ILE A 129 -20.81 -7.26 1.23
C ILE A 129 -21.88 -7.46 0.17
N GLN A 130 -23.14 -7.58 0.60
CA GLN A 130 -24.32 -7.68 -0.24
C GLN A 130 -24.41 -6.51 -1.23
N ARG A 131 -24.77 -6.81 -2.48
CA ARG A 131 -24.74 -5.82 -3.59
C ARG A 131 -25.75 -4.72 -3.39
N GLU A 132 -26.88 -5.06 -2.78
CA GLU A 132 -28.01 -4.19 -2.47
C GLU A 132 -27.58 -3.04 -1.55
N LEU A 133 -26.63 -3.28 -0.64
CA LEU A 133 -26.09 -2.27 0.27
C LEU A 133 -25.06 -1.34 -0.38
N LEU A 134 -24.50 -1.75 -1.51
CA LEU A 134 -23.48 -1.01 -2.25
C LEU A 134 -24.07 -0.22 -3.42
N GLN A 135 -25.34 -0.44 -3.74
CA GLN A 135 -26.03 0.29 -4.80
C GLN A 135 -26.21 1.75 -4.40
N ASP A 136 -25.85 2.66 -5.32
CA ASP A 136 -25.98 4.13 -5.17
C ASP A 136 -25.35 4.71 -3.89
N ILE A 137 -24.39 3.99 -3.28
CA ILE A 137 -23.71 4.43 -2.07
C ILE A 137 -22.81 5.63 -2.37
N THR A 138 -22.97 6.71 -1.59
CA THR A 138 -22.12 7.89 -1.75
C THR A 138 -20.72 7.65 -1.18
N PRO A 139 -19.68 8.38 -1.64
CA PRO A 139 -18.33 8.25 -1.09
C PRO A 139 -18.25 8.49 0.44
N LEU A 140 -19.12 9.35 0.98
CA LEU A 140 -19.19 9.61 2.42
C LEU A 140 -19.80 8.42 3.19
N GLN A 141 -20.85 7.81 2.65
CA GLN A 141 -21.45 6.61 3.24
C GLN A 141 -20.46 5.44 3.17
N LEU A 142 -19.75 5.28 2.04
CA LEU A 142 -18.71 4.26 1.88
C LEU A 142 -17.60 4.38 2.93
N ALA A 143 -17.19 5.61 3.25
CA ALA A 143 -16.19 5.89 4.28
C ALA A 143 -16.67 5.59 5.72
N LYS A 144 -17.97 5.35 5.92
CA LYS A 144 -18.63 5.13 7.21
C LYS A 144 -19.36 3.79 7.31
N LEU A 145 -19.41 3.02 6.22
CA LEU A 145 -20.12 1.74 6.16
C LEU A 145 -19.52 0.76 7.18
N ASP A 146 -20.36 0.20 8.05
CA ASP A 146 -19.90 -0.85 8.97
C ASP A 146 -19.78 -2.19 8.24
N THR A 147 -18.57 -2.71 8.21
CA THR A 147 -18.20 -3.96 7.55
C THR A 147 -18.24 -5.17 8.49
N ASN A 148 -18.49 -4.98 9.80
CA ASN A 148 -18.52 -6.07 10.76
C ASN A 148 -19.90 -6.70 10.97
N ASP A 149 -20.97 -6.05 10.50
CA ASP A 149 -22.31 -6.61 10.60
C ASP A 149 -22.45 -7.80 9.65
N GLN A 150 -22.54 -9.01 10.23
CA GLN A 150 -22.66 -10.26 9.49
C GLN A 150 -23.94 -10.34 8.67
N LYS A 151 -24.98 -9.55 9.01
CA LYS A 151 -26.22 -9.48 8.22
C LYS A 151 -25.99 -8.85 6.85
N ASN A 152 -24.97 -8.01 6.73
CA ASN A 152 -24.61 -7.31 5.51
C ASN A 152 -23.69 -8.16 4.61
N TRP A 153 -23.19 -9.29 5.12
CA TRP A 153 -22.27 -10.14 4.37
C TRP A 153 -23.01 -10.97 3.34
N VAL A 154 -22.34 -11.26 2.24
CA VAL A 154 -22.76 -12.33 1.34
C VAL A 154 -22.68 -13.66 2.08
N ASN A 155 -23.40 -14.67 1.61
CA ASN A 155 -23.24 -16.02 2.13
C ASN A 155 -21.76 -16.44 2.04
N VAL A 156 -21.24 -17.06 3.11
CA VAL A 156 -19.83 -17.45 3.23
C VAL A 156 -19.36 -18.29 2.04
N SER A 157 -20.22 -19.10 1.42
CA SER A 157 -19.85 -19.88 0.23
C SER A 157 -19.60 -19.04 -1.03
N HIS A 158 -20.14 -17.82 -1.09
CA HIS A 158 -20.11 -16.92 -2.25
C HIS A 158 -19.09 -15.77 -2.09
N VAL A 159 -18.33 -15.72 -0.99
CA VAL A 159 -17.28 -14.70 -0.83
C VAL A 159 -16.21 -14.85 -1.91
N ASP A 160 -15.82 -13.73 -2.53
CA ASP A 160 -14.74 -13.69 -3.52
C ASP A 160 -13.37 -13.61 -2.84
N ILE A 161 -12.74 -14.78 -2.69
CA ILE A 161 -11.36 -14.93 -2.21
C ILE A 161 -10.32 -14.87 -3.34
N GLY A 162 -10.74 -14.64 -4.58
CA GLY A 162 -9.89 -14.63 -5.77
C GLY A 162 -9.60 -16.03 -6.33
N LEU A 163 -9.42 -16.09 -7.64
CA LEU A 163 -9.24 -17.33 -8.42
C LEU A 163 -8.09 -18.20 -7.91
N GLY A 164 -6.96 -17.59 -7.54
CA GLY A 164 -5.79 -18.35 -7.06
C GLY A 164 -6.06 -19.10 -5.75
N ALA A 165 -6.80 -18.49 -4.83
CA ALA A 165 -7.15 -19.12 -3.55
C ALA A 165 -8.22 -20.20 -3.75
N GLU A 166 -9.21 -19.94 -4.61
CA GLU A 166 -10.21 -20.94 -5.04
C GLU A 166 -9.55 -22.20 -5.62
N SER A 167 -8.64 -22.02 -6.58
CA SER A 167 -7.91 -23.13 -7.19
C SER A 167 -7.06 -23.90 -6.18
N ALA A 168 -6.41 -23.19 -5.24
CA ALA A 168 -5.61 -23.83 -4.20
C ALA A 168 -6.47 -24.71 -3.26
N ILE A 169 -7.66 -24.24 -2.86
CA ILE A 169 -8.57 -25.02 -2.00
C ILE A 169 -9.12 -26.23 -2.76
N LYS A 170 -9.58 -26.04 -4.00
CA LYS A 170 -10.09 -27.14 -4.84
C LYS A 170 -9.03 -28.24 -5.05
N ALA A 171 -7.77 -27.86 -5.24
CA ALA A 171 -6.65 -28.79 -5.38
C ALA A 171 -6.31 -29.54 -4.07
N LEU A 172 -6.71 -29.02 -2.90
CA LEU A 172 -6.56 -29.70 -1.62
C LEU A 172 -7.71 -30.68 -1.37
N GLN A 173 -8.93 -30.33 -1.78
CA GLN A 173 -10.13 -31.16 -1.69
C GLN A 173 -10.10 -32.36 -2.67
N SER A 174 -9.51 -32.19 -3.85
CA SER A 174 -9.46 -33.25 -4.88
C SER A 174 -8.42 -34.35 -4.62
N LYS A 175 -7.53 -34.17 -3.63
CA LYS A 175 -6.50 -35.16 -3.31
C LYS A 175 -7.11 -36.34 -2.54
N PRO A 176 -6.60 -37.57 -2.73
CA PRO A 176 -7.18 -38.79 -2.16
C PRO A 176 -7.24 -38.81 -0.62
N ASN A 177 -6.38 -38.03 0.05
CA ASN A 177 -6.37 -37.92 1.51
C ASN A 177 -7.26 -36.78 2.04
N ASN A 178 -8.02 -36.10 1.17
CA ASN A 178 -8.84 -34.92 1.46
C ASN A 178 -8.26 -34.03 2.56
N ARG A 179 -7.09 -33.41 2.28
CA ARG A 179 -6.32 -32.68 3.31
C ARG A 179 -7.10 -31.53 3.95
N VAL A 180 -8.16 -31.04 3.29
CA VAL A 180 -9.01 -29.96 3.75
C VAL A 180 -10.46 -30.32 3.42
N GLY A 181 -11.27 -30.56 4.45
CA GLY A 181 -12.71 -30.78 4.29
C GLY A 181 -13.50 -29.49 4.07
N ASP A 182 -14.78 -29.62 3.71
CA ASP A 182 -15.66 -28.49 3.41
C ASP A 182 -15.82 -27.51 4.58
N LEU A 183 -15.85 -28.03 5.82
CA LEU A 183 -15.90 -27.21 7.03
C LEU A 183 -14.69 -26.27 7.13
N THR A 184 -13.48 -26.80 6.95
CA THR A 184 -12.23 -26.02 6.97
C THR A 184 -12.17 -25.00 5.83
N ALA A 185 -12.70 -25.35 4.64
CA ALA A 185 -12.80 -24.42 3.53
C ALA A 185 -13.78 -23.25 3.84
N LEU A 186 -14.91 -23.53 4.49
CA LEU A 186 -15.86 -22.50 4.94
C LEU A 186 -15.29 -21.63 6.06
N GLU A 187 -14.54 -22.20 7.00
CA GLU A 187 -13.81 -21.46 8.03
C GLU A 187 -12.77 -20.52 7.41
N PHE A 188 -11.98 -21.00 6.44
CA PHE A 188 -11.04 -20.17 5.70
C PHE A 188 -11.71 -19.01 4.97
N ARG A 189 -12.87 -19.24 4.34
CA ARG A 189 -13.68 -18.18 3.73
C ARG A 189 -14.15 -17.14 4.74
N LYS A 190 -14.61 -17.59 5.91
CA LYS A 190 -14.97 -16.70 7.02
C LYS A 190 -13.79 -15.88 7.52
N ASP A 191 -12.59 -16.46 7.56
CA ASP A 191 -11.34 -15.75 7.87
C ASP A 191 -11.00 -14.69 6.82
N CYS A 192 -11.21 -15.01 5.54
CA CYS A 192 -11.03 -14.04 4.45
C CYS A 192 -11.98 -12.85 4.59
N ILE A 193 -13.25 -13.08 4.97
CA ILE A 193 -14.20 -11.99 5.25
C ILE A 193 -13.69 -11.11 6.40
N ARG A 194 -13.24 -11.72 7.51
CA ARG A 194 -12.68 -10.98 8.65
C ARG A 194 -11.45 -10.16 8.26
N CYS A 195 -10.59 -10.71 7.43
CA CYS A 195 -9.42 -10.03 6.89
C CYS A 195 -9.83 -8.83 6.01
N LEU A 196 -10.73 -9.05 5.04
CA LEU A 196 -11.26 -7.99 4.17
C LEU A 196 -11.91 -6.87 4.97
N SER A 197 -12.76 -7.20 5.95
CA SER A 197 -13.38 -6.22 6.84
C SER A 197 -12.33 -5.40 7.59
N SER A 198 -11.28 -6.04 8.12
CA SER A 198 -10.19 -5.35 8.83
C SER A 198 -9.41 -4.41 7.90
N ILE A 199 -9.14 -4.85 6.67
CA ILE A 199 -8.46 -4.04 5.66
C ILE A 199 -9.31 -2.82 5.29
N VAL A 200 -10.60 -3.01 5.01
CA VAL A 200 -11.52 -1.91 4.66
C VAL A 200 -11.63 -0.93 5.81
N LYS A 201 -11.79 -1.40 7.06
CA LYS A 201 -11.79 -0.53 8.25
C LYS A 201 -10.52 0.30 8.34
N LYS A 202 -9.37 -0.30 8.06
CA LYS A 202 -8.10 0.43 8.10
C LYS A 202 -8.02 1.53 7.03
N VAL A 203 -8.52 1.25 5.83
CA VAL A 203 -8.63 2.24 4.76
C VAL A 203 -9.61 3.34 5.15
N GLN A 204 -10.79 2.99 5.68
CA GLN A 204 -11.82 3.93 6.13
C GLN A 204 -11.33 4.84 7.25
N GLU A 205 -10.60 4.32 8.25
CA GLU A 205 -10.03 5.10 9.36
C GLU A 205 -9.27 6.34 8.87
N LYS A 206 -8.36 6.12 7.91
CA LYS A 206 -7.48 7.15 7.34
C LYS A 206 -8.01 7.75 6.03
N SER A 207 -9.25 7.42 5.64
CA SER A 207 -9.77 7.80 4.33
C SER A 207 -10.02 9.30 4.21
N PRO A 208 -9.45 9.97 3.19
CA PRO A 208 -9.74 11.37 2.89
C PRO A 208 -11.17 11.59 2.38
N LEU A 209 -11.92 10.53 2.03
CA LEU A 209 -13.32 10.64 1.61
C LEU A 209 -14.24 11.25 2.68
N LYS A 210 -13.81 11.30 3.94
CA LYS A 210 -14.53 11.99 5.04
C LYS A 210 -14.53 13.51 4.85
N TYR A 211 -13.50 14.06 4.21
CA TYR A 211 -13.36 15.50 4.02
C TYR A 211 -14.15 15.97 2.79
N PRO A 212 -15.03 16.97 2.93
CA PRO A 212 -15.80 17.44 1.80
C PRO A 212 -14.93 18.07 0.70
N THR A 213 -13.77 18.65 1.03
CA THR A 213 -12.84 19.23 0.05
C THR A 213 -12.38 18.17 -0.97
N VAL A 214 -12.04 16.97 -0.50
CA VAL A 214 -11.62 15.85 -1.35
C VAL A 214 -12.76 15.36 -2.23
N ARG A 215 -14.00 15.39 -1.72
CA ARG A 215 -15.18 15.00 -2.54
C ARG A 215 -15.56 16.07 -3.55
N GLN A 216 -15.35 17.35 -3.23
CA GLN A 216 -15.76 18.48 -4.05
C GLN A 216 -14.74 18.78 -5.15
N ILE A 217 -13.44 18.60 -4.90
CA ILE A 217 -12.38 18.86 -5.90
C ILE A 217 -12.48 17.96 -7.14
N ALA A 218 -13.25 16.88 -7.06
CA ALA A 218 -13.62 16.07 -8.22
C ALA A 218 -14.36 16.86 -9.31
N CYS A 219 -14.87 18.07 -9.03
CA CYS A 219 -15.39 18.97 -10.06
C CYS A 219 -14.33 19.54 -11.00
N LEU A 220 -13.04 19.24 -10.77
CA LEU A 220 -11.94 19.57 -11.67
C LEU A 220 -11.54 18.41 -12.58
N ASP A 221 -12.13 17.22 -12.40
CA ASP A 221 -11.92 16.09 -13.29
C ASP A 221 -12.62 16.37 -14.64
N PRO A 222 -11.89 16.47 -15.76
CA PRO A 222 -12.47 16.76 -17.07
C PRO A 222 -13.62 15.81 -17.46
N SER A 223 -13.52 14.54 -17.08
CA SER A 223 -14.57 13.54 -17.36
C SER A 223 -15.88 13.82 -16.60
N ILE A 224 -15.78 14.39 -15.40
CA ILE A 224 -16.93 14.76 -14.57
C ILE A 224 -17.49 16.10 -15.05
N VAL A 225 -16.61 17.04 -15.38
CA VAL A 225 -16.98 18.34 -15.95
C VAL A 225 -17.86 18.16 -17.19
N SER A 226 -17.46 17.29 -18.11
CA SER A 226 -18.26 17.04 -19.32
C SER A 226 -19.54 16.27 -19.10
N ARG A 227 -19.60 15.43 -18.08
CA ARG A 227 -20.79 14.62 -17.76
C ARG A 227 -21.85 15.44 -17.03
N ASP A 228 -21.46 16.25 -16.05
CA ASP A 228 -22.38 16.99 -15.19
C ASP A 228 -21.82 18.37 -14.78
N PRO A 229 -21.94 19.38 -15.67
CA PRO A 229 -21.47 20.73 -15.39
C PRO A 229 -22.18 21.39 -14.21
N GLU A 230 -23.50 21.17 -14.05
CA GLU A 230 -24.30 21.80 -12.99
C GLU A 230 -23.88 21.29 -11.60
N TRP A 231 -23.62 19.98 -11.47
CA TRP A 231 -23.02 19.44 -10.26
C TRP A 231 -21.66 20.07 -9.97
N CYS A 232 -20.82 20.24 -11.00
CA CYS A 232 -19.51 20.87 -10.85
C CYS A 232 -19.61 22.31 -10.33
N LYS A 233 -20.55 23.12 -10.84
CA LYS A 233 -20.82 24.48 -10.34
C LYS A 233 -21.13 24.48 -8.85
N GLY A 234 -22.02 23.59 -8.42
CA GLY A 234 -22.39 23.45 -7.02
C GLY A 234 -21.20 23.06 -6.11
N LYS A 235 -20.32 22.19 -6.59
CA LYS A 235 -19.11 21.80 -5.85
C LYS A 235 -18.06 22.90 -5.79
N MET A 236 -17.84 23.63 -6.88
CA MET A 236 -16.92 24.76 -6.91
C MET A 236 -17.35 25.85 -5.93
N LYS A 237 -18.62 26.24 -5.95
CA LYS A 237 -19.19 27.19 -4.98
C LYS A 237 -18.95 26.75 -3.54
N SER A 238 -19.14 25.46 -3.26
CA SER A 238 -18.92 24.89 -1.93
C SER A 238 -17.43 24.90 -1.52
N LEU A 239 -16.50 24.70 -2.46
CA LEU A 239 -15.06 24.78 -2.21
C LEU A 239 -14.64 26.20 -1.87
N VAL A 240 -15.05 27.18 -2.69
CA VAL A 240 -14.74 28.59 -2.47
C VAL A 240 -15.27 29.06 -1.11
N GLN A 241 -16.53 28.70 -0.78
CA GLN A 241 -17.11 29.01 0.53
C GLN A 241 -16.29 28.45 1.70
N ARG A 242 -15.74 27.24 1.58
CA ARG A 242 -14.89 26.67 2.64
C ARG A 242 -13.57 27.43 2.75
N PHE A 243 -12.91 27.72 1.64
CA PHE A 243 -11.65 28.47 1.66
C PHE A 243 -11.82 29.89 2.21
N LEU A 244 -12.99 30.51 2.00
CA LEU A 244 -13.36 31.77 2.63
C LEU A 244 -13.50 31.63 4.16
N GLN A 245 -14.22 30.60 4.63
CA GLN A 245 -14.39 30.33 6.07
C GLN A 245 -13.05 30.07 6.76
N ASP A 246 -12.15 29.34 6.10
CA ASP A 246 -10.82 28.99 6.62
C ASP A 246 -9.79 30.12 6.46
N LYS A 247 -10.21 31.29 5.92
CA LYS A 247 -9.35 32.46 5.64
C LYS A 247 -8.15 32.13 4.73
N GLN A 248 -8.31 31.15 3.84
CA GLN A 248 -7.27 30.69 2.90
C GLN A 248 -7.38 31.34 1.50
N LEU A 249 -8.41 32.17 1.27
CA LEU A 249 -8.61 32.88 0.01
C LEU A 249 -8.12 34.33 0.10
N THR A 250 -7.04 34.63 -0.62
CA THR A 250 -6.54 36.00 -0.78
C THR A 250 -7.54 36.82 -1.59
N GLY A 251 -7.90 38.02 -1.13
CA GLY A 251 -8.93 38.86 -1.74
C GLY A 251 -10.35 38.67 -1.18
N GLY A 252 -10.53 37.71 -0.25
CA GLY A 252 -11.77 37.55 0.50
C GLY A 252 -12.99 37.26 -0.39
N ILE A 253 -14.16 37.72 0.04
CA ILE A 253 -15.45 37.38 -0.59
C ILE A 253 -15.49 37.79 -2.07
N SER A 254 -14.97 38.97 -2.42
CA SER A 254 -14.97 39.47 -3.80
C SER A 254 -14.20 38.58 -4.76
N ALA A 255 -13.01 38.12 -4.37
CA ALA A 255 -12.24 37.17 -5.18
C ALA A 255 -12.94 35.80 -5.28
N GLY A 256 -13.65 35.39 -4.22
CA GLY A 256 -14.44 34.17 -4.22
C GLY A 256 -15.61 34.22 -5.20
N ASP A 257 -16.38 35.30 -5.17
CA ASP A 257 -17.50 35.49 -6.10
C ASP A 257 -17.02 35.56 -7.56
N ALA A 258 -15.91 36.25 -7.81
CA ALA A 258 -15.28 36.30 -9.14
C ALA A 258 -14.85 34.90 -9.61
N ALA A 259 -14.19 34.10 -8.76
CA ALA A 259 -13.78 32.74 -9.12
C ALA A 259 -14.98 31.83 -9.45
N VAL A 260 -16.09 31.95 -8.70
CA VAL A 260 -17.32 31.18 -8.98
C VAL A 260 -17.97 31.61 -10.31
N GLN A 261 -18.05 32.91 -10.57
CA GLN A 261 -18.60 33.44 -11.84
C GLN A 261 -17.74 33.04 -13.04
N GLN A 262 -16.42 33.09 -12.90
CA GLN A 262 -15.50 32.64 -13.95
C GLN A 262 -15.62 31.15 -14.22
N PHE A 263 -15.80 30.33 -13.18
CA PHE A 263 -16.02 28.89 -13.36
C PHE A 263 -17.34 28.59 -14.07
N ASP A 264 -18.41 29.31 -13.75
CA ASP A 264 -19.70 29.19 -14.46
C ASP A 264 -19.58 29.56 -15.94
N SER A 265 -18.84 30.64 -16.23
CA SER A 265 -18.55 31.09 -17.60
C SER A 265 -17.72 30.05 -18.37
N PHE A 266 -16.68 29.50 -17.74
CA PHE A 266 -15.85 28.44 -18.30
C PHE A 266 -16.69 27.20 -18.65
N LEU A 267 -17.54 26.73 -17.72
CA LEU A 267 -18.38 25.56 -17.95
C LEU A 267 -19.41 25.78 -19.05
N SER A 268 -19.95 26.99 -19.16
CA SER A 268 -20.95 27.33 -20.19
C SER A 268 -20.34 27.32 -21.60
N LEU A 269 -19.08 27.71 -21.75
CA LEU A 269 -18.38 27.75 -23.03
C LEU A 269 -17.66 26.44 -23.37
N HIS A 270 -17.00 25.83 -22.39
CA HIS A 270 -16.07 24.72 -22.61
C HIS A 270 -16.53 23.39 -21.99
N GLY A 271 -17.58 23.36 -21.17
CA GLY A 271 -17.96 22.17 -20.41
C GLY A 271 -18.21 20.92 -21.27
N LYS A 272 -18.67 21.09 -22.52
CA LYS A 272 -18.89 20.01 -23.49
C LYS A 272 -17.85 19.95 -24.63
N SER A 273 -16.70 20.58 -24.44
CA SER A 273 -15.63 20.58 -25.44
C SER A 273 -15.05 19.18 -25.66
N GLU A 274 -14.62 18.91 -26.90
CA GLU A 274 -13.95 17.67 -27.26
C GLU A 274 -12.59 17.51 -26.53
N GLU A 275 -11.96 18.63 -26.20
CA GLU A 275 -10.70 18.67 -25.42
C GLU A 275 -10.88 18.09 -24.01
N LEU A 276 -11.98 18.40 -23.31
CA LEU A 276 -12.26 17.81 -22.00
C LEU A 276 -12.60 16.32 -22.09
N LEU A 277 -13.32 15.91 -23.13
CA LEU A 277 -13.71 14.51 -23.36
C LEU A 277 -12.52 13.63 -23.74
N SER A 278 -11.56 14.18 -24.47
CA SER A 278 -10.35 13.47 -24.92
C SER A 278 -9.21 13.52 -23.89
N PHE A 279 -9.38 14.24 -22.78
CA PHE A 279 -8.39 14.30 -21.72
C PHE A 279 -8.11 12.91 -21.13
N LYS A 280 -6.84 12.54 -21.08
CA LYS A 280 -6.41 11.25 -20.52
C LYS A 280 -5.62 11.47 -19.21
N PRO A 281 -6.21 11.12 -18.06
CA PRO A 281 -5.48 11.18 -16.79
C PRO A 281 -4.19 10.36 -16.85
N MET A 282 -3.10 10.87 -16.26
CA MET A 282 -1.77 10.23 -16.21
C MET A 282 -1.00 10.17 -17.54
N GLU A 283 -1.63 10.46 -18.68
CA GLU A 283 -0.92 10.75 -19.94
C GLU A 283 -0.73 12.25 -20.13
N GLN A 284 -1.69 13.05 -19.65
CA GLN A 284 -1.67 14.50 -19.66
C GLN A 284 -1.74 15.06 -18.24
N ARG A 285 -0.96 16.11 -18.00
CA ARG A 285 -0.95 16.83 -16.73
C ARG A 285 -2.16 17.75 -16.61
N LEU A 286 -2.98 17.52 -15.58
CA LEU A 286 -4.20 18.29 -15.36
C LEU A 286 -3.94 19.77 -15.08
N ASP A 287 -2.88 20.11 -14.34
CA ASP A 287 -2.53 21.51 -14.07
C ASP A 287 -2.11 22.25 -15.34
N VAL A 288 -1.35 21.61 -16.23
CA VAL A 288 -0.95 22.20 -17.51
C VAL A 288 -2.18 22.42 -18.38
N PHE A 289 -3.03 21.39 -18.51
CA PHE A 289 -4.27 21.45 -19.26
C PHE A 289 -5.19 22.58 -18.76
N LEU A 290 -5.44 22.65 -17.44
CA LEU A 290 -6.29 23.69 -16.85
C LEU A 290 -5.66 25.08 -16.95
N ARG A 291 -4.33 25.20 -16.82
CA ARG A 291 -3.63 26.48 -16.98
C ARG A 291 -3.84 27.03 -18.39
N ASP A 292 -3.65 26.20 -19.39
CA ASP A 292 -3.71 26.62 -20.78
C ASP A 292 -5.15 27.04 -21.16
N ALA A 293 -6.16 26.42 -20.55
CA ALA A 293 -7.57 26.79 -20.72
C ALA A 293 -8.00 28.04 -19.91
N LEU A 294 -7.40 28.30 -18.74
CA LEU A 294 -7.95 29.26 -17.76
C LEU A 294 -7.10 30.50 -17.53
N ASN A 295 -5.77 30.42 -17.60
CA ASN A 295 -4.88 31.45 -17.03
C ASN A 295 -5.02 32.82 -17.69
N GLN A 296 -5.33 32.89 -18.98
CA GLN A 296 -5.49 34.17 -19.69
C GLN A 296 -6.91 34.74 -19.56
N THR A 297 -7.93 33.88 -19.56
CA THR A 297 -9.35 34.27 -19.64
C THR A 297 -10.00 34.40 -18.26
N TYR A 298 -9.51 33.65 -17.26
CA TYR A 298 -10.12 33.48 -15.94
C TYR A 298 -9.06 33.51 -14.81
N PRO A 299 -8.40 34.66 -14.55
CA PRO A 299 -7.25 34.73 -13.66
C PRO A 299 -7.56 34.47 -12.17
N GLU A 300 -8.71 34.94 -11.67
CA GLU A 300 -9.14 34.71 -10.28
C GLU A 300 -9.45 33.24 -10.01
N LEU A 301 -10.14 32.58 -10.96
CA LEU A 301 -10.37 31.14 -10.92
C LEU A 301 -9.05 30.39 -10.94
N TRP A 302 -8.13 30.72 -11.86
CA TRP A 302 -6.85 30.04 -11.96
C TRP A 302 -6.03 30.16 -10.66
N SER A 303 -5.95 31.35 -10.08
CA SER A 303 -5.30 31.59 -8.77
C SER A 303 -5.90 30.73 -7.65
N PHE A 304 -7.23 30.53 -7.66
CA PHE A 304 -7.89 29.63 -6.73
C PHE A 304 -7.53 28.15 -6.99
N LEU A 305 -7.56 27.71 -8.25
CA LEU A 305 -7.25 26.33 -8.63
C LEU A 305 -5.79 25.96 -8.30
N GLN A 306 -4.85 26.88 -8.47
CA GLN A 306 -3.45 26.64 -8.08
C GLN A 306 -3.34 26.16 -6.64
N ARG A 307 -4.08 26.77 -5.70
CA ARG A 307 -4.06 26.36 -4.29
C ARG A 307 -4.62 24.97 -4.07
N LEU A 308 -5.68 24.61 -4.82
CA LEU A 308 -6.28 23.29 -4.77
C LEU A 308 -5.36 22.21 -5.33
N LEU A 309 -4.70 22.48 -6.46
CA LEU A 309 -3.82 21.54 -7.15
C LEU A 309 -2.49 21.33 -6.40
N LEU A 310 -2.10 22.26 -5.52
CA LEU A 310 -0.93 22.14 -4.64
C LEU A 310 -1.18 21.31 -3.37
N LEU A 311 -2.42 20.92 -3.09
CA LEU A 311 -2.72 20.09 -1.93
C LEU A 311 -2.04 18.71 -2.07
N SER A 312 -1.38 18.28 -0.99
CA SER A 312 -0.70 16.98 -0.95
C SER A 312 -1.71 15.83 -1.09
N HIS A 313 -1.39 14.89 -1.98
CA HIS A 313 -2.26 13.76 -2.35
C HIS A 313 -1.55 12.40 -2.24
N GLY A 314 -0.29 12.38 -1.82
CA GLY A 314 0.51 11.15 -1.78
C GLY A 314 1.78 11.29 -0.93
N GLN A 315 2.44 10.15 -0.71
CA GLN A 315 3.72 10.10 0.01
C GLN A 315 4.91 10.44 -0.89
N ALA A 316 4.71 10.62 -2.20
CA ALA A 316 5.78 10.90 -3.17
C ALA A 316 6.57 12.16 -2.80
N THR A 317 5.88 13.25 -2.46
CA THR A 317 6.52 14.52 -2.08
C THR A 317 7.31 14.41 -0.77
N VAL A 318 6.81 13.63 0.20
CA VAL A 318 7.47 13.44 1.51
C VAL A 318 8.70 12.51 1.37
N ALA A 319 8.64 11.51 0.49
CA ALA A 319 9.70 10.52 0.33
C ALA A 319 10.79 10.90 -0.70
N ARG A 320 10.49 11.76 -1.68
CA ARG A 320 11.43 12.07 -2.78
C ARG A 320 12.22 13.35 -2.59
N GLY A 321 11.66 14.36 -1.91
CA GLY A 321 12.20 15.72 -1.93
C GLY A 321 13.31 16.04 -0.92
N PHE A 322 13.47 15.26 0.16
CA PHE A 322 14.27 15.71 1.32
C PHE A 322 15.20 14.67 1.97
N SER A 323 15.26 13.42 1.49
CA SER A 323 16.06 12.39 2.16
C SER A 323 17.52 12.35 1.66
N VAL A 324 18.40 13.09 2.35
CA VAL A 324 19.87 12.92 2.28
C VAL A 324 20.28 11.47 2.64
N ASN A 325 19.37 10.72 3.27
CA ASN A 325 19.57 9.36 3.77
C ASN A 325 19.08 8.28 2.80
N ARG A 326 18.73 8.60 1.55
CA ARG A 326 18.19 7.63 0.58
C ARG A 326 19.04 6.33 0.45
N GLU A 327 20.35 6.43 0.58
CA GLU A 327 21.28 5.27 0.51
C GLU A 327 21.23 4.36 1.76
N VAL A 328 20.76 4.87 2.89
CA VAL A 328 20.63 4.14 4.16
C VAL A 328 19.16 3.85 4.53
N GLU A 329 18.21 4.36 3.73
CA GLU A 329 16.78 4.32 4.01
C GLU A 329 16.14 2.96 3.66
N ALA A 330 16.29 2.00 4.56
CA ALA A 330 15.51 0.77 4.60
C ALA A 330 14.18 0.96 5.38
N CYS A 331 13.19 0.11 5.15
CA CYS A 331 11.94 0.15 5.93
C CYS A 331 12.18 -0.14 7.42
N ASN A 332 11.41 0.53 8.30
CA ASN A 332 11.30 0.23 9.75
C ASN A 332 12.60 0.33 10.56
N ILE A 333 13.53 1.18 10.12
CA ILE A 333 14.75 1.49 10.87
C ILE A 333 14.47 2.54 11.95
N LYS A 334 14.99 2.30 13.15
CA LYS A 334 15.01 3.32 14.23
C LYS A 334 16.07 4.37 13.88
N GLU A 335 15.96 5.54 14.47
CA GLU A 335 16.94 6.64 14.32
C GLU A 335 18.38 6.15 14.54
N GLU A 336 18.62 5.42 15.63
CA GLU A 336 19.92 4.79 15.94
C GLU A 336 20.45 3.89 14.80
N THR A 337 19.55 3.22 14.08
CA THR A 337 19.92 2.37 12.94
C THR A 337 20.30 3.20 11.72
N VAL A 338 19.60 4.32 11.50
CA VAL A 338 19.94 5.29 10.43
C VAL A 338 21.32 5.89 10.70
N GLU A 339 21.59 6.32 11.93
CA GLU A 339 22.89 6.85 12.36
C GLU A 339 24.01 5.82 12.16
N ALA A 340 23.80 4.58 12.63
CA ALA A 340 24.78 3.51 12.48
C ALA A 340 25.08 3.20 11.00
N HIS A 341 24.05 3.10 10.16
CA HIS A 341 24.23 2.89 8.72
C HIS A 341 24.97 4.05 8.06
N ARG A 342 24.66 5.29 8.46
CA ARG A 342 25.32 6.49 7.94
C ARG A 342 26.81 6.52 8.31
N LEU A 343 27.14 6.20 9.56
CA LEU A 343 28.53 6.03 9.99
C LEU A 343 29.29 5.00 9.16
N VAL A 344 28.65 3.86 8.84
CA VAL A 344 29.25 2.84 7.97
C VAL A 344 29.45 3.38 6.56
N CYS A 345 28.45 4.01 5.96
CA CYS A 345 28.55 4.60 4.62
C CYS A 345 29.64 5.68 4.55
N ASP A 346 29.72 6.56 5.54
CA ASP A 346 30.71 7.63 5.62
C ASP A 346 32.12 7.04 5.78
N GLN A 347 32.29 6.02 6.61
CA GLN A 347 33.59 5.33 6.74
C GLN A 347 34.00 4.60 5.46
N VAL A 348 33.08 3.93 4.78
CA VAL A 348 33.33 3.28 3.49
C VAL A 348 33.77 4.30 2.43
N ARG A 349 33.10 5.47 2.40
CA ARG A 349 33.47 6.58 1.51
C ARG A 349 34.85 7.14 1.87
N ALA A 350 35.15 7.34 3.15
CA ALA A 350 36.45 7.80 3.62
C ALA A 350 37.59 6.84 3.23
N CYS A 351 37.34 5.53 3.28
CA CYS A 351 38.29 4.50 2.83
C CYS A 351 38.40 4.40 1.29
N GLY A 352 37.57 5.12 0.52
CA GLY A 352 37.58 5.09 -0.94
C GLY A 352 36.92 3.86 -1.56
N GLY A 353 35.96 3.25 -0.84
CA GLY A 353 35.13 2.14 -1.31
C GLY A 353 35.23 0.87 -0.45
N VAL A 354 34.26 -0.04 -0.62
CA VAL A 354 34.09 -1.24 0.23
C VAL A 354 35.32 -2.16 0.19
N LEU A 355 35.99 -2.26 -0.96
CA LEU A 355 37.17 -3.12 -1.13
C LEU A 355 38.44 -2.56 -0.45
N LYS A 356 38.41 -1.30 -0.02
CA LYS A 356 39.56 -0.62 0.60
C LYS A 356 39.41 -0.47 2.11
N VAL A 357 38.33 -0.99 2.69
CA VAL A 357 38.12 -0.97 4.14
C VAL A 357 39.07 -1.98 4.80
N PRO A 358 39.97 -1.55 5.71
CA PRO A 358 40.92 -2.45 6.34
C PRO A 358 40.23 -3.43 7.30
N LEU A 359 40.52 -4.73 7.15
CA LEU A 359 40.03 -5.79 8.03
C LEU A 359 40.91 -5.91 9.27
N THR A 360 40.71 -5.02 10.24
CA THR A 360 41.47 -5.04 11.50
C THR A 360 41.02 -6.16 12.43
N LYS A 361 41.88 -6.57 13.37
CA LYS A 361 41.55 -7.61 14.37
C LYS A 361 40.37 -7.20 15.24
N GLU A 362 40.28 -5.91 15.57
CA GLU A 362 39.22 -5.32 16.37
C GLU A 362 37.88 -5.39 15.63
N LEU A 363 37.87 -5.11 14.32
CA LEU A 363 36.68 -5.23 13.49
C LEU A 363 36.19 -6.68 13.44
N LEU A 364 37.10 -7.63 13.22
CA LEU A 364 36.77 -9.06 13.20
C LEU A 364 36.23 -9.55 14.56
N ALA A 365 36.85 -9.15 15.67
CA ALA A 365 36.36 -9.46 17.01
C ALA A 365 35.00 -8.83 17.32
N SER A 366 34.78 -7.60 16.84
CA SER A 366 33.48 -6.93 16.96
C SER A 366 32.39 -7.64 16.17
N VAL A 367 32.67 -8.07 14.94
CA VAL A 367 31.71 -8.85 14.13
C VAL A 367 31.39 -10.19 14.79
N ALA A 368 32.38 -10.91 15.31
CA ALA A 368 32.19 -12.19 15.99
C ALA A 368 31.26 -12.07 17.22
N SER A 369 31.31 -10.95 17.94
CA SER A 369 30.49 -10.68 19.12
C SER A 369 29.13 -10.02 18.82
N ALA A 370 28.88 -9.61 17.57
CA ALA A 370 27.69 -8.84 17.20
C ALA A 370 26.38 -9.58 17.50
N ARG A 371 26.31 -10.90 17.23
CA ARG A 371 25.12 -11.71 17.51
C ARG A 371 24.82 -11.81 19.01
N THR A 372 25.86 -11.92 19.83
CA THR A 372 25.71 -11.97 21.30
C THR A 372 25.19 -10.63 21.83
N ARG A 373 25.77 -9.50 21.39
CA ARG A 373 25.28 -8.17 21.74
C ARG A 373 23.82 -7.96 21.32
N TYR A 374 23.46 -8.41 20.13
CA TYR A 374 22.08 -8.32 19.65
C TYR A 374 21.11 -9.15 20.50
N ARG A 375 21.49 -10.36 20.93
CA ARG A 375 20.66 -11.17 21.84
C ARG A 375 20.44 -10.49 23.19
N ILE A 376 21.49 -9.93 23.77
CA ILE A 376 21.41 -9.19 25.05
C ILE A 376 20.43 -8.02 24.90
N TYR A 377 20.58 -7.22 23.85
CA TYR A 377 19.67 -6.11 23.55
C TYR A 377 18.19 -6.55 23.45
N LEU A 378 17.92 -7.67 22.74
CA LEU A 378 16.55 -8.18 22.63
C LEU A 378 15.95 -8.59 23.99
N GLU A 379 16.78 -9.15 24.87
CA GLU A 379 16.38 -9.57 26.20
C GLU A 379 16.08 -8.37 27.11
N GLU A 380 16.92 -7.34 27.06
CA GLU A 380 16.69 -6.06 27.73
C GLU A 380 15.41 -5.37 27.25
N GLU A 381 15.18 -5.30 25.93
CA GLU A 381 13.95 -4.71 25.37
C GLU A 381 12.70 -5.50 25.77
N ARG A 382 12.80 -6.82 25.87
CA ARG A 382 11.71 -7.66 26.37
C ARG A 382 11.40 -7.35 27.83
N GLN A 383 12.42 -7.26 28.68
CA GLN A 383 12.26 -6.91 30.09
C GLN A 383 11.64 -5.52 30.28
N LYS A 384 12.08 -4.52 29.49
CA LYS A 384 11.48 -3.17 29.50
C LYS A 384 9.99 -3.19 29.14
N ARG A 385 9.59 -3.95 28.13
CA ARG A 385 8.17 -4.09 27.73
C ARG A 385 7.33 -4.79 28.79
N GLU A 386 7.88 -5.84 29.40
CA GLU A 386 7.21 -6.56 30.49
C GLU A 386 7.09 -5.67 31.75
N GLY A 387 8.10 -4.84 32.05
CA GLY A 387 8.05 -3.84 33.13
C GLY A 387 7.04 -2.73 32.87
N ALA A 388 6.98 -2.20 31.65
CA ALA A 388 6.01 -1.16 31.25
C ALA A 388 4.56 -1.66 31.33
N MET A 389 4.30 -2.93 31.00
CA MET A 389 2.97 -3.54 31.17
C MET A 389 2.59 -3.79 32.64
N ARG A 390 3.56 -3.96 33.54
CA ARG A 390 3.32 -4.12 34.98
C ARG A 390 3.07 -2.79 35.69
N GLY A 391 3.58 -1.67 35.18
CA GLY A 391 3.33 -0.32 35.72
C GLY A 391 2.04 0.35 35.23
N LEU A 392 1.30 -0.29 34.32
CA LEU A 392 0.00 0.16 33.79
C LEU A 392 -1.19 -0.61 34.39
N LYS A 393 -0.94 -1.53 35.32
CA LYS A 393 -1.93 -2.09 36.25
C LYS A 393 -1.77 -1.40 37.59
#